data_AF-A0A843BDQ3-F1
#
_entry.id   AF-A0A843BDQ3-F1
#
_cell.length_a   1.000
_cell.length_b   1.000
_cell.length_c   1.000
_cell.angle_alpha   90.00
_cell.angle_beta   90.00
_cell.angle_gamma   90.00
#
_symmetry.space_group_name_H-M   'P 1'
#
loop_
_entity.id
_entity.type
_entity.pdbx_description
1 polymer ?
#
loop_
_entity_poly.entity_id
_entity_poly.type
_entity_poly.pdbx_seq_one_letter_code
_entity_poly.pdbx_strand_id
1 'polypeptide(L)'
;MKSLALTAGTLAAAALLWYAVPSLAESARRVPAPTADLTAAAAAKTESAVFAGGCFWGVQGVFQHVKGVSNAVSGYAGGAAKMARYEDVGTGRTGHAEAVRITYDPQQISYGKLLQIYFSVAHDPTELNRQGPDTGTQYRSTVFAENAEQARIAKDYIAQLNQAKIYGKPLATTVELSKPFYVAEDYHQDYLTLHPHQPYIAINDLPKIDELRKLFPESYTAAPALVHAAKASKS
;
A
#
# COMPACT_ATOMS: atom_id res chain seq x y z
N MET A 1 -20.55 -68.60 -31.77
CA MET A 1 -21.33 -68.16 -30.58
C MET A 1 -20.69 -66.87 -30.04
N LYS A 2 -21.52 -66.03 -29.42
CA LYS A 2 -21.38 -64.59 -29.16
C LYS A 2 -20.11 -64.11 -28.41
N SER A 3 -19.82 -62.84 -28.68
CA SER A 3 -18.80 -61.90 -28.21
C SER A 3 -18.89 -61.45 -26.73
N LEU A 4 -17.95 -60.54 -26.36
CA LEU A 4 -17.82 -59.64 -25.16
C LEU A 4 -16.91 -60.16 -24.03
N ALA A 5 -16.08 -59.35 -23.33
CA ALA A 5 -15.65 -57.96 -23.47
C ALA A 5 -14.49 -57.66 -22.50
N LEU A 6 -13.71 -56.63 -22.83
CA LEU A 6 -12.72 -55.90 -22.02
C LEU A 6 -13.18 -55.52 -20.59
N THR A 7 -12.24 -55.45 -19.66
CA THR A 7 -12.03 -54.31 -18.71
C THR A 7 -10.53 -54.29 -18.35
N ALA A 8 -9.71 -53.31 -18.75
CA ALA A 8 -9.66 -51.89 -18.41
C ALA A 8 -9.37 -51.63 -16.92
N GLY A 9 -8.13 -51.20 -16.63
CA GLY A 9 -7.69 -50.71 -15.33
C GLY A 9 -6.57 -49.69 -15.52
N THR A 10 -6.88 -48.56 -16.17
CA THR A 10 -6.02 -47.38 -16.19
C THR A 10 -6.01 -46.74 -14.80
N LEU A 11 -4.86 -46.76 -14.14
CA LEU A 11 -4.57 -45.92 -12.97
C LEU A 11 -4.63 -44.45 -13.40
N ALA A 12 -5.66 -43.74 -12.94
CA ALA A 12 -5.78 -42.30 -13.11
C ALA A 12 -4.69 -41.59 -12.27
N ALA A 13 -3.74 -40.96 -12.95
CA ALA A 13 -2.84 -39.99 -12.32
C ALA A 13 -3.66 -38.73 -11.97
N ALA A 14 -3.88 -38.51 -10.68
CA ALA A 14 -4.43 -37.24 -10.19
C ALA A 14 -3.35 -36.16 -10.36
N ALA A 15 -3.41 -35.42 -11.48
CA ALA A 15 -2.65 -34.20 -11.64
C ALA A 15 -3.21 -33.16 -10.65
N LEU A 16 -2.43 -32.85 -9.62
CA LEU A 16 -2.63 -31.67 -8.79
C LEU A 16 -2.43 -30.43 -9.67
N LEU A 17 -3.52 -29.96 -10.30
CA LEU A 17 -3.58 -28.64 -10.91
C LEU A 17 -3.42 -27.62 -9.79
N TRP A 18 -2.21 -27.08 -9.66
CA TRP A 18 -1.92 -25.87 -8.91
C TRP A 18 -2.68 -24.74 -9.62
N TYR A 19 -3.94 -24.51 -9.24
CA TYR A 19 -4.67 -23.34 -9.70
C TYR A 19 -3.96 -22.11 -9.12
N ALA A 20 -3.12 -21.47 -9.94
CA ALA A 20 -2.63 -20.14 -9.64
C ALA A 20 -3.85 -19.25 -9.44
N VAL A 21 -4.09 -18.83 -8.21
CA VAL A 21 -5.18 -17.90 -7.91
C VAL A 21 -4.85 -16.60 -8.65
N PRO A 22 -5.74 -16.09 -9.52
CA PRO A 22 -5.49 -14.88 -10.26
C PRO A 22 -5.36 -13.70 -9.28
N SER A 23 -4.29 -12.92 -9.41
CA SER A 23 -4.08 -11.67 -8.66
C SER A 23 -5.06 -10.60 -9.17
N LEU A 24 -5.68 -9.87 -8.25
CA LEU A 24 -6.47 -8.67 -8.54
C LEU A 24 -5.81 -7.38 -8.01
N ALA A 25 -4.60 -7.49 -7.47
CA ALA A 25 -3.77 -6.33 -7.19
C ALA A 25 -3.51 -5.54 -8.48
N GLU A 26 -3.49 -4.20 -8.40
CA GLU A 26 -3.11 -3.36 -9.54
C GLU A 26 -1.71 -3.74 -10.03
N SER A 27 -1.55 -3.75 -11.35
CA SER A 27 -0.24 -4.02 -11.97
C SER A 27 0.74 -2.91 -11.64
N ALA A 28 1.82 -3.27 -10.95
CA ALA A 28 2.85 -2.31 -10.59
C ALA A 28 3.50 -1.69 -11.82
N ARG A 29 3.77 -0.38 -11.76
CA ARG A 29 4.33 0.39 -12.88
C ARG A 29 5.63 1.05 -12.45
N ARG A 30 6.70 0.88 -13.22
CA ARG A 30 7.95 1.61 -12.98
C ARG A 30 7.77 3.07 -13.38
N VAL A 31 7.61 3.95 -12.40
CA VAL A 31 7.51 5.39 -12.63
C VAL A 31 8.88 6.07 -12.47
N PRO A 32 9.16 7.18 -13.18
CA PRO A 32 10.42 7.91 -13.01
C PRO A 32 10.58 8.41 -11.57
N ALA A 33 11.81 8.50 -11.09
CA ALA A 33 12.09 9.10 -9.78
C ALA A 33 11.65 10.59 -9.76
N PRO A 34 11.20 11.13 -8.61
CA PRO A 34 10.89 12.55 -8.50
C PRO A 34 12.10 13.42 -8.85
N THR A 35 11.84 14.54 -9.52
CA THR A 35 12.87 15.55 -9.83
C THR A 35 13.24 16.43 -8.65
N ALA A 36 12.39 16.45 -7.61
CA ALA A 36 12.60 17.17 -6.36
C ALA A 36 12.36 16.24 -5.17
N ASP A 37 13.12 16.45 -4.11
CA ASP A 37 13.01 15.69 -2.87
C ASP A 37 13.18 16.61 -1.65
N LEU A 38 12.79 16.11 -0.48
CA LEU A 38 13.09 16.78 0.77
C LEU A 38 14.59 16.69 1.02
N THR A 39 15.18 17.81 1.44
CA THR A 39 16.53 17.78 1.98
C THR A 39 16.45 17.24 3.40
N ALA A 40 17.04 16.07 3.64
CA ALA A 40 17.18 15.53 4.98
C ALA A 40 17.85 16.58 5.88
N ALA A 41 17.16 17.04 6.93
CA ALA A 41 17.79 17.92 7.90
C ALA A 41 18.94 17.14 8.57
N ALA A 42 20.14 17.73 8.63
CA ALA A 42 21.35 17.04 9.10
C ALA A 42 21.24 16.45 10.52
N ALA A 43 20.27 16.90 11.33
CA ALA A 43 20.00 16.41 12.68
C ALA A 43 18.74 15.53 12.82
N ALA A 44 17.90 15.41 11.78
CA ALA A 44 16.67 14.62 11.86
C ALA A 44 17.00 13.12 11.80
N LYS A 45 16.72 12.42 12.91
CA LYS A 45 16.88 10.96 12.98
C LYS A 45 15.73 10.20 12.31
N THR A 46 14.55 10.81 12.26
CA THR A 46 13.35 10.23 11.66
C THR A 46 12.43 11.33 11.13
N GLU A 47 11.74 11.03 10.04
CA GLU A 47 10.64 11.83 9.48
C GLU A 47 9.38 10.98 9.31
N SER A 48 8.27 11.62 8.92
CA SER A 48 6.97 10.98 8.76
C SER A 48 6.33 11.35 7.42
N ALA A 49 5.62 10.40 6.83
CA ALA A 49 4.80 10.58 5.63
C ALA A 49 3.46 9.87 5.80
N VAL A 50 2.37 10.44 5.27
CA VAL A 50 1.03 9.86 5.39
C VAL A 50 0.39 9.70 4.02
N PHE A 51 0.13 8.45 3.63
CA PHE A 51 -0.43 8.11 2.32
C PHE A 51 -1.70 7.27 2.45
N ALA A 52 -2.68 7.51 1.58
CA ALA A 52 -3.90 6.72 1.44
C ALA A 52 -4.04 6.26 0.00
N GLY A 53 -4.31 4.98 -0.25
CA GLY A 53 -4.31 4.41 -1.59
C GLY A 53 -5.20 3.17 -1.73
N GLY A 54 -6.31 3.10 -1.00
CA GLY A 54 -7.14 1.91 -0.92
C GLY A 54 -7.11 1.29 0.47
N CYS A 55 -7.35 -0.02 0.56
CA CYS A 55 -7.25 -0.73 1.84
C CYS A 55 -5.87 -0.55 2.46
N PHE A 56 -5.82 -0.05 3.69
CA PHE A 56 -4.56 0.24 4.37
C PHE A 56 -3.71 -1.00 4.69
N TRP A 57 -4.24 -2.22 4.60
CA TRP A 57 -3.48 -3.45 4.92
C TRP A 57 -2.38 -3.69 3.90
N GLY A 58 -2.71 -3.58 2.61
CA GLY A 58 -1.73 -3.66 1.54
C GLY A 58 -0.77 -2.48 1.54
N VAL A 59 -1.26 -1.26 1.75
CA VAL A 59 -0.40 -0.07 1.82
C VAL A 59 0.58 -0.19 2.99
N GLN A 60 0.12 -0.63 4.16
CA GLN A 60 0.96 -0.87 5.33
C GLN A 60 1.99 -1.93 5.00
N GLY A 61 1.57 -3.09 4.48
CA GLY A 61 2.49 -4.17 4.10
C GLY A 61 3.59 -3.71 3.14
N VAL A 62 3.25 -2.92 2.11
CA VAL A 62 4.23 -2.36 1.19
C VAL A 62 5.30 -1.57 1.95
N PHE A 63 4.90 -0.60 2.77
CA PHE A 63 5.86 0.25 3.47
C PHE A 63 6.59 -0.43 4.63
N GLN A 64 6.00 -1.48 5.23
CA GLN A 64 6.70 -2.31 6.22
C GLN A 64 7.92 -3.01 5.60
N HIS A 65 7.85 -3.35 4.31
CA HIS A 65 8.92 -4.01 3.58
C HIS A 65 9.90 -3.05 2.89
N VAL A 66 9.92 -1.77 3.29
CA VAL A 66 10.83 -0.76 2.74
C VAL A 66 11.99 -0.50 3.69
N LYS A 67 13.23 -0.70 3.20
CA LYS A 67 14.46 -0.40 3.93
C LYS A 67 14.52 1.09 4.28
N GLY A 68 14.89 1.40 5.52
CA GLY A 68 14.86 2.76 6.06
C GLY A 68 13.52 3.15 6.69
N VAL A 69 12.44 2.39 6.46
CA VAL A 69 11.20 2.53 7.24
C VAL A 69 11.36 1.78 8.57
N SER A 70 11.04 2.49 9.66
CA SER A 70 11.11 1.96 11.02
C SER A 70 9.74 1.60 11.60
N ASN A 71 8.67 2.17 11.03
CA ASN A 71 7.30 1.90 11.45
C ASN A 71 6.32 2.30 10.33
N ALA A 72 5.25 1.53 10.14
CA ALA A 72 4.15 1.88 9.24
C ALA A 72 2.82 1.56 9.93
N VAL A 73 2.06 2.59 10.30
CA VAL A 73 0.87 2.47 11.15
C VAL A 73 -0.38 2.76 10.33
N SER A 74 -1.32 1.82 10.30
CA SER A 74 -2.63 1.98 9.68
C SER A 74 -3.53 2.91 10.51
N GLY A 75 -4.33 3.74 9.84
CA GLY A 75 -5.19 4.72 10.48
C GLY A 75 -6.16 5.41 9.54
N TYR A 76 -6.80 6.44 10.05
CA TYR A 76 -7.81 7.24 9.39
C TYR A 76 -7.36 8.69 9.31
N ALA A 77 -7.36 9.28 8.12
CA ALA A 77 -6.91 10.66 7.90
C ALA A 77 -7.93 11.52 7.14
N GLY A 78 -7.99 12.81 7.48
CA GLY A 78 -8.79 13.81 6.76
C GLY A 78 -10.11 14.21 7.44
N GLY A 79 -10.80 13.27 8.08
CA GLY A 79 -12.07 13.49 8.78
C GLY A 79 -11.89 13.95 10.24
N ALA A 80 -13.01 14.00 10.98
CA ALA A 80 -13.03 14.40 12.39
C ALA A 80 -12.75 13.24 13.35
N ALA A 81 -12.11 13.53 14.49
CA ALA A 81 -11.70 12.55 15.51
C ALA A 81 -12.84 11.62 15.98
N LYS A 82 -14.02 12.20 16.24
CA LYS A 82 -15.18 11.48 16.78
C LYS A 82 -15.72 10.37 15.86
N MET A 83 -15.31 10.35 14.59
CA MET A 83 -15.75 9.39 13.57
C MET A 83 -14.59 8.54 13.04
N ALA A 84 -13.45 8.53 13.73
CA ALA A 84 -12.27 7.76 13.37
C ALA A 84 -12.32 6.36 14.00
N ARG A 85 -13.37 5.60 13.65
CA ARG A 85 -13.57 4.20 14.04
C ARG A 85 -13.93 3.40 12.80
N TYR A 86 -13.48 2.15 12.72
CA TYR A 86 -13.60 1.35 11.50
C TYR A 86 -15.05 1.31 10.97
N GLU A 87 -16.03 1.10 11.85
CA GLU A 87 -17.43 0.96 11.45
C GLU A 87 -18.00 2.26 10.89
N ASP A 88 -17.58 3.40 11.43
CA ASP A 88 -17.99 4.71 10.94
C ASP A 88 -17.32 5.03 9.61
N VAL A 89 -16.01 4.79 9.51
CA VAL A 89 -15.20 5.06 8.30
C VAL A 89 -15.64 4.18 7.13
N GLY A 90 -15.97 2.91 7.39
CA GLY A 90 -16.47 1.97 6.39
C GLY A 90 -17.77 2.41 5.69
N THR A 91 -18.52 3.36 6.28
CA THR A 91 -19.69 3.97 5.62
C THR A 91 -19.32 4.91 4.47
N GLY A 92 -18.08 5.39 4.41
CA GLY A 92 -17.62 6.39 3.44
C GLY A 92 -18.15 7.82 3.68
N ARG A 93 -18.78 8.08 4.83
CA ARG A 93 -19.47 9.37 5.12
C ARG A 93 -18.70 10.30 6.07
N THR A 94 -17.57 9.86 6.60
CA THR A 94 -16.83 10.56 7.67
C THR A 94 -15.80 11.56 7.15
N GLY A 95 -15.49 11.51 5.85
CA GLY A 95 -14.41 12.27 5.22
C GLY A 95 -13.02 11.66 5.44
N HIS A 96 -12.92 10.59 6.22
CA HIS A 96 -11.66 9.87 6.39
C HIS A 96 -11.28 9.09 5.13
N ALA A 97 -9.98 8.96 4.90
CA ALA A 97 -9.38 7.88 4.11
C ALA A 97 -8.72 6.88 5.05
N GLU A 98 -8.75 5.60 4.69
CA GLU A 98 -7.79 4.63 5.18
C GLU A 98 -6.40 5.05 4.71
N ALA A 99 -5.50 5.26 5.67
CA ALA A 99 -4.19 5.83 5.45
C ALA A 99 -3.13 5.11 6.28
N VAL A 100 -1.88 5.25 5.87
CA VAL A 100 -0.73 4.71 6.56
C VAL A 100 0.23 5.85 6.88
N ARG A 101 0.58 5.99 8.16
CA ARG A 101 1.65 6.87 8.63
C ARG A 101 2.96 6.09 8.70
N ILE A 102 3.92 6.51 7.90
CA ILE A 102 5.22 5.87 7.69
C ILE A 102 6.27 6.69 8.42
N THR A 103 6.97 6.09 9.38
CA THR A 103 8.13 6.70 10.05
C THR A 103 9.41 6.15 9.44
N TYR A 104 10.25 7.01 8.88
CA TYR A 104 11.43 6.62 8.12
C TYR A 104 12.69 7.40 8.53
N ASP A 105 13.85 6.82 8.27
CA ASP A 105 15.15 7.48 8.37
C ASP A 105 15.47 8.18 7.03
N PRO A 106 15.48 9.53 7.00
CA PRO A 106 15.71 10.29 5.76
C PRO A 106 17.14 10.12 5.20
N GLN A 107 18.07 9.54 5.97
CA GLN A 107 19.42 9.21 5.48
C GLN A 107 19.48 7.88 4.74
N GLN A 108 18.47 7.01 4.93
CA GLN A 108 18.39 5.71 4.27
C GLN A 108 17.38 5.71 3.13
N ILE A 109 16.27 6.44 3.28
CA ILE A 109 15.24 6.57 2.26
C ILE A 109 14.62 7.96 2.27
N SER A 110 14.46 8.56 1.10
CA SER A 110 13.91 9.90 0.97
C SER A 110 12.38 9.91 0.81
N TYR A 111 11.76 11.05 1.08
CA TYR A 111 10.32 11.25 0.86
C TYR A 111 9.94 11.04 -0.61
N GLY A 112 10.78 11.50 -1.54
CA GLY A 112 10.60 11.26 -2.97
C GLY A 112 10.65 9.78 -3.34
N LYS A 113 11.56 8.99 -2.74
CA LYS A 113 11.58 7.54 -2.96
C LYS A 113 10.32 6.87 -2.39
N LEU A 114 9.83 7.31 -1.23
CA LEU A 114 8.56 6.82 -0.67
C LEU A 114 7.37 7.14 -1.59
N LEU A 115 7.31 8.35 -2.17
CA LEU A 115 6.32 8.70 -3.19
C LEU A 115 6.47 7.85 -4.45
N GLN A 116 7.70 7.58 -4.90
CA GLN A 116 7.95 6.72 -6.06
C GLN A 116 7.38 5.32 -5.84
N ILE A 117 7.64 4.74 -4.67
CA ILE A 117 7.10 3.44 -4.25
C ILE A 117 5.57 3.51 -4.18
N TYR A 118 5.02 4.53 -3.52
CA TYR A 118 3.56 4.74 -3.42
C TYR A 118 2.88 4.69 -4.80
N PHE A 119 3.34 5.50 -5.76
CA PHE A 119 2.74 5.50 -7.10
C PHE A 119 3.04 4.22 -7.87
N SER A 120 4.21 3.60 -7.69
CA SER A 120 4.58 2.41 -8.45
C SER A 120 3.86 1.13 -8.02
N VAL A 121 3.68 0.89 -6.72
CA VAL A 121 3.30 -0.44 -6.20
C VAL A 121 2.12 -0.44 -5.24
N ALA A 122 1.80 0.68 -4.57
CA ALA A 122 0.81 0.62 -3.49
C ALA A 122 -0.62 0.49 -4.01
N HIS A 123 -0.92 1.12 -5.17
CA HIS A 123 -2.28 1.26 -5.69
C HIS A 123 -2.31 1.79 -7.14
N ASP A 124 -3.49 1.76 -7.80
CA ASP A 124 -3.77 2.57 -9.00
C ASP A 124 -4.10 4.03 -8.60
N PRO A 125 -3.22 5.01 -8.89
CA PRO A 125 -3.43 6.41 -8.51
C PRO A 125 -4.42 7.16 -9.41
N THR A 126 -5.04 6.48 -10.36
CA THR A 126 -5.99 7.04 -11.32
C THR A 126 -7.43 6.61 -11.08
N GLU A 127 -7.67 5.71 -10.13
CA GLU A 127 -9.01 5.38 -9.65
C GLU A 127 -9.51 6.47 -8.69
N LEU A 128 -10.71 6.98 -8.94
CA LEU A 128 -11.37 7.97 -8.08
C LEU A 128 -12.23 7.26 -7.04
N ASN A 129 -11.95 7.50 -5.75
CA ASN A 129 -12.71 6.94 -4.62
C ASN A 129 -12.89 5.41 -4.71
N ARG A 130 -11.83 4.72 -5.12
CA ARG A 130 -11.80 3.27 -5.31
C ARG A 130 -10.37 2.77 -5.34
N GLN A 131 -10.17 1.52 -4.93
CA GLN A 131 -9.01 0.73 -5.30
C GLN A 131 -9.40 -0.72 -5.56
N GLY A 132 -9.30 -1.18 -6.80
CA GLY A 132 -9.58 -2.58 -7.14
C GLY A 132 -11.01 -3.00 -6.74
N PRO A 133 -11.21 -3.98 -5.85
CA PRO A 133 -12.55 -4.37 -5.40
C PRO A 133 -13.21 -3.35 -4.44
N ASP A 134 -12.43 -2.44 -3.85
CA ASP A 134 -12.91 -1.58 -2.75
C ASP A 134 -13.39 -0.23 -3.28
N THR A 135 -14.67 0.10 -3.04
CA THR A 135 -15.29 1.34 -3.52
C THR A 135 -15.75 2.21 -2.37
N GLY A 136 -15.41 3.50 -2.42
CA GLY A 136 -15.76 4.48 -1.41
C GLY A 136 -14.69 5.56 -1.23
N THR A 137 -15.11 6.72 -0.70
CA THR A 137 -14.20 7.86 -0.45
C THR A 137 -13.11 7.54 0.57
N GLN A 138 -13.33 6.51 1.41
CA GLN A 138 -12.35 5.99 2.35
C GLN A 138 -11.17 5.28 1.66
N TYR A 139 -11.33 4.87 0.41
CA TYR A 139 -10.30 4.19 -0.38
C TYR A 139 -9.64 5.09 -1.43
N ARG A 140 -9.87 6.40 -1.35
CA ARG A 140 -9.32 7.37 -2.31
C ARG A 140 -7.79 7.43 -2.23
N SER A 141 -7.18 7.77 -3.36
CA SER A 141 -5.75 8.13 -3.43
C SER A 141 -5.52 9.54 -2.87
N THR A 142 -4.76 9.67 -1.79
CA THR A 142 -4.43 10.96 -1.16
C THR A 142 -3.06 10.94 -0.50
N VAL A 143 -2.27 11.99 -0.75
CA VAL A 143 -1.09 12.32 0.04
C VAL A 143 -1.49 13.34 1.11
N PHE A 144 -1.43 12.96 2.38
CA PHE A 144 -1.67 13.87 3.50
C PHE A 144 -0.34 14.49 3.91
N ALA A 145 0.00 15.61 3.29
CA ALA A 145 1.26 16.30 3.54
C ALA A 145 1.27 16.90 4.95
N GLU A 146 2.32 16.63 5.72
CA GLU A 146 2.46 17.14 7.09
C GLU A 146 2.88 18.62 7.10
N ASN A 147 3.58 19.06 6.06
CA ASN A 147 4.06 20.43 5.91
C ASN A 147 4.00 20.92 4.44
N ALA A 148 4.26 22.21 4.24
CA ALA A 148 4.17 22.86 2.93
C ALA A 148 5.18 22.30 1.91
N GLU A 149 6.34 21.83 2.36
CA GLU A 149 7.37 21.30 1.48
C GLU A 149 7.00 19.91 0.94
N GLN A 150 6.50 19.02 1.81
CA GLN A 150 5.90 17.74 1.40
C GLN A 150 4.75 17.96 0.41
N ALA A 151 3.90 18.96 0.66
CA ALA A 151 2.79 19.29 -0.22
C ALA A 151 3.28 19.76 -1.60
N ARG A 152 4.33 20.58 -1.64
CA ARG A 152 4.96 21.04 -2.89
C ARG A 152 5.52 19.85 -3.67
N ILE A 153 6.38 19.04 -3.05
CA ILE A 153 7.03 17.90 -3.71
C ILE A 153 6.00 16.89 -4.22
N ALA A 154 4.96 16.58 -3.43
CA ALA A 154 3.92 15.66 -3.86
C ALA A 154 3.16 16.20 -5.09
N LYS A 155 2.81 17.49 -5.11
CA LYS A 155 2.15 18.14 -6.25
C LYS A 155 3.04 18.16 -7.49
N ASP A 156 4.31 18.54 -7.33
CA ASP A 156 5.31 18.56 -8.40
C ASP A 156 5.47 17.16 -9.00
N TYR A 157 5.51 16.13 -8.15
CA TYR A 157 5.65 14.76 -8.60
C TYR A 157 4.40 14.23 -9.32
N ILE A 158 3.20 14.52 -8.81
CA ILE A 158 1.94 14.21 -9.52
C ILE A 158 1.93 14.87 -10.91
N ALA A 159 2.37 16.13 -11.01
CA ALA A 159 2.49 16.82 -12.29
C ALA A 159 3.50 16.14 -13.23
N GLN A 160 4.67 15.76 -12.71
CA GLN A 160 5.69 15.00 -13.46
C GLN A 160 5.12 13.69 -14.01
N LEU A 161 4.41 12.92 -13.19
CA LEU A 161 3.81 11.63 -13.61
C LEU A 161 2.70 11.82 -14.65
N ASN A 162 1.85 12.84 -14.49
CA ASN A 162 0.85 13.20 -15.49
C ASN A 162 1.48 13.60 -16.83
N GLN A 163 2.59 14.36 -16.81
CA GLN A 163 3.32 14.74 -18.01
C GLN A 163 3.98 13.54 -18.69
N ALA A 164 4.50 12.59 -17.92
CA ALA A 164 5.09 11.35 -18.43
C ALA A 164 4.04 10.38 -19.02
N LYS A 165 2.73 10.59 -18.73
CA LYS A 165 1.59 9.82 -19.27
C LYS A 165 1.68 8.30 -19.03
N ILE A 166 2.40 7.86 -17.99
CA ILE A 166 2.61 6.42 -17.71
C ILE A 166 1.31 5.68 -17.39
N TYR A 167 0.30 6.37 -16.85
CA TYR A 167 -0.98 5.74 -16.53
C TYR A 167 -2.03 5.81 -17.64
N GLY A 168 -1.75 6.51 -18.74
CA GLY A 168 -2.71 6.72 -19.83
C GLY A 168 -3.91 7.63 -19.51
N LYS A 169 -4.20 7.87 -18.22
CA LYS A 169 -5.17 8.85 -17.71
C LYS A 169 -4.54 9.70 -16.60
N PRO A 170 -5.06 10.92 -16.34
CA PRO A 170 -4.58 11.74 -15.24
C PRO A 170 -4.74 11.04 -13.89
N LEU A 171 -3.79 11.27 -12.99
CA LEU A 171 -3.85 10.83 -11.60
C LEU A 171 -5.02 11.53 -10.89
N ALA A 172 -5.82 10.76 -10.15
CA ALA A 172 -6.91 11.23 -9.28
C ALA A 172 -6.42 11.58 -7.87
N THR A 173 -5.12 11.45 -7.62
CA THR A 173 -4.50 11.61 -6.30
C THR A 173 -4.60 13.05 -5.81
N THR A 174 -5.15 13.26 -4.63
CA THR A 174 -5.21 14.58 -3.99
C THR A 174 -4.01 14.81 -3.07
N VAL A 175 -3.71 16.08 -2.78
CA VAL A 175 -2.73 16.48 -1.76
C VAL A 175 -3.43 17.36 -0.73
N GLU A 176 -3.56 16.86 0.49
CA GLU A 176 -4.22 17.55 1.59
C GLU A 176 -3.20 17.94 2.66
N LEU A 177 -3.07 19.24 2.95
CA LEU A 177 -2.08 19.76 3.90
C LEU A 177 -2.61 19.73 5.34
N SER A 178 -1.77 19.25 6.27
CA SER A 178 -1.96 19.33 7.72
C SER A 178 -3.31 18.80 8.22
N LYS A 179 -3.76 17.69 7.63
CA LYS A 179 -4.93 16.95 8.12
C LYS A 179 -4.56 16.04 9.29
N PRO A 180 -5.47 15.85 10.25
CA PRO A 180 -5.21 14.95 11.38
C PRO A 180 -5.19 13.49 10.90
N PHE A 181 -4.37 12.68 11.59
CA PHE A 181 -4.27 11.24 11.45
C PHE A 181 -4.63 10.58 12.79
N TYR A 182 -5.53 9.60 12.74
CA TYR A 182 -6.00 8.83 13.90
C TYR A 182 -5.61 7.38 13.70
N VAL A 183 -4.91 6.80 14.68
CA VAL A 183 -4.47 5.39 14.62
C VAL A 183 -5.71 4.48 14.61
N ALA A 184 -5.74 3.52 13.69
CA ALA A 184 -6.79 2.51 13.65
C ALA A 184 -6.61 1.50 14.80
N GLU A 185 -7.67 0.76 15.09
CA GLU A 185 -7.73 -0.26 16.11
C GLU A 185 -6.59 -1.29 15.95
N ASP A 186 -6.10 -1.82 17.08
CA ASP A 186 -4.89 -2.68 17.08
C ASP A 186 -5.05 -3.94 16.21
N TYR A 187 -6.28 -4.45 16.04
CA TYR A 187 -6.55 -5.61 15.19
C TYR A 187 -6.37 -5.34 13.69
N HIS A 188 -6.26 -4.07 13.26
CA HIS A 188 -5.93 -3.71 11.88
C HIS A 188 -4.42 -3.57 11.63
N GLN A 189 -3.60 -3.53 12.69
CA GLN A 189 -2.17 -3.34 12.55
C GLN A 189 -1.49 -4.66 12.19
N ASP A 190 -0.54 -4.61 11.25
CA ASP A 190 0.23 -5.76 10.78
C ASP A 190 -0.65 -6.85 10.11
N TYR A 191 -1.88 -6.51 9.69
CA TYR A 191 -2.90 -7.48 9.29
C TYR A 191 -2.46 -8.39 8.13
N LEU A 192 -1.82 -7.83 7.09
CA LEU A 192 -1.28 -8.62 5.98
C LEU A 192 -0.26 -9.66 6.46
N THR A 193 0.64 -9.26 7.36
CA THR A 193 1.68 -10.13 7.92
C THR A 193 1.10 -11.23 8.80
N LEU A 194 0.06 -10.91 9.57
CA LEU A 194 -0.59 -11.85 10.49
C LEU A 194 -1.58 -12.79 9.78
N HIS A 195 -2.11 -12.39 8.62
CA HIS A 195 -3.15 -13.13 7.90
C HIS A 195 -2.83 -13.33 6.40
N PRO A 196 -1.65 -13.87 6.03
CA PRO A 196 -1.23 -13.97 4.62
C PRO A 196 -2.09 -14.92 3.78
N HIS A 197 -2.80 -15.86 4.41
CA HIS A 197 -3.69 -16.82 3.72
C HIS A 197 -5.15 -16.36 3.64
N GLN A 198 -5.48 -15.20 4.19
CA GLN A 198 -6.82 -14.62 4.05
C GLN A 198 -7.03 -14.31 2.56
N PRO A 199 -8.11 -14.78 1.91
CA PRO A 199 -8.27 -14.67 0.47
C PRO A 199 -8.13 -13.25 -0.09
N TYR A 200 -8.69 -12.25 0.62
CA TYR A 200 -8.55 -10.84 0.26
C TYR A 200 -7.07 -10.41 0.25
N ILE A 201 -6.31 -10.73 1.30
CA ILE A 201 -4.87 -10.41 1.39
C ILE A 201 -4.09 -11.13 0.29
N ALA A 202 -4.34 -12.42 0.08
CA ALA A 202 -3.62 -13.23 -0.89
C ALA A 202 -3.85 -12.76 -2.34
N ILE A 203 -5.05 -12.27 -2.65
CA ILE A 203 -5.44 -11.87 -4.00
C ILE A 203 -5.11 -10.40 -4.29
N ASN A 204 -5.29 -9.51 -3.32
CA ASN A 204 -5.25 -8.06 -3.55
C ASN A 204 -3.97 -7.38 -3.03
N ASP A 205 -3.31 -7.94 -2.01
CA ASP A 205 -2.24 -7.21 -1.29
C ASP A 205 -0.88 -7.90 -1.30
N LEU A 206 -0.80 -9.23 -1.10
CA LEU A 206 0.47 -9.96 -1.18
C LEU A 206 1.21 -9.75 -2.52
N PRO A 207 0.53 -9.72 -3.68
CA PRO A 207 1.21 -9.45 -4.94
C PRO A 207 1.96 -8.11 -4.96
N LYS A 208 1.50 -7.09 -4.20
CA LYS A 208 2.18 -5.79 -4.10
C LYS A 208 3.56 -5.92 -3.45
N ILE A 209 3.74 -6.84 -2.50
CA ILE A 209 5.02 -7.08 -1.83
C ILE A 209 6.01 -7.73 -2.80
N ASP A 210 5.54 -8.67 -3.62
CA ASP A 210 6.35 -9.26 -4.69
C ASP A 210 6.76 -8.22 -5.74
N GLU A 211 5.84 -7.34 -6.15
CA GLU A 211 6.16 -6.27 -7.08
C GLU A 211 7.11 -5.22 -6.49
N LEU A 212 6.98 -4.87 -5.21
CA LEU A 212 7.96 -4.05 -4.50
C LEU A 212 9.36 -4.66 -4.58
N ARG A 213 9.48 -5.95 -4.27
CA ARG A 213 10.77 -6.68 -4.32
C ARG A 213 11.36 -6.71 -5.73
N LYS A 214 10.53 -6.83 -6.77
CA LYS A 214 10.98 -6.85 -8.17
C LYS A 214 11.37 -5.47 -8.70
N LEU A 215 10.58 -4.44 -8.38
CA LEU A 215 10.77 -3.10 -8.94
C LEU A 215 11.78 -2.26 -8.17
N PHE A 216 11.89 -2.47 -6.85
CA PHE A 216 12.77 -1.72 -5.94
C PHE A 216 13.62 -2.65 -5.06
N PRO A 217 14.38 -3.59 -5.63
CA PRO A 217 15.18 -4.54 -4.85
C PRO A 217 16.19 -3.84 -3.92
N GLU A 218 16.65 -2.63 -4.26
CA GLU A 218 17.56 -1.83 -3.44
C GLU A 218 16.89 -1.21 -2.21
N SER A 219 15.58 -0.99 -2.29
CA SER A 219 14.77 -0.40 -1.22
C SER A 219 13.95 -1.46 -0.47
N TYR A 220 14.00 -2.72 -0.87
CA TYR A 220 13.22 -3.81 -0.26
C TYR A 220 13.96 -4.45 0.92
N THR A 221 13.20 -4.84 1.94
CA THR A 221 13.65 -5.72 3.04
C THR A 221 12.68 -6.87 3.24
N ALA A 222 13.20 -8.08 3.45
CA ALA A 222 12.38 -9.25 3.78
C ALA A 222 11.83 -9.20 5.21
N ALA A 223 12.50 -8.47 6.12
CA ALA A 223 12.05 -8.28 7.49
C ALA A 223 11.14 -7.05 7.57
N PRO A 224 9.83 -7.20 7.87
CA PRO A 224 8.91 -6.08 7.92
C PRO A 224 9.06 -5.24 9.20
N ALA A 225 8.90 -3.92 9.07
CA ALA A 225 8.86 -2.98 10.19
C ALA A 225 7.47 -2.99 10.90
N LEU A 226 7.24 -3.98 11.75
CA LEU A 226 5.94 -4.21 12.40
C LEU A 226 5.61 -3.22 13.53
N VAL A 227 4.35 -2.81 13.60
CA VAL A 227 3.84 -1.89 14.62
C VAL A 227 3.95 -2.52 16.02
N HIS A 228 3.56 -3.78 16.16
CA HIS A 228 3.59 -4.46 17.45
C HIS A 228 5.03 -4.66 17.96
N ALA A 229 6.00 -4.92 17.08
CA ALA A 229 7.41 -5.02 17.45
C ALA A 229 7.98 -3.66 17.92
N ALA A 230 7.60 -2.57 17.24
CA ALA A 230 8.02 -1.22 17.62
C ALA A 230 7.37 -0.73 18.93
N LYS A 231 6.19 -1.22 19.30
CA LYS A 231 5.58 -0.97 20.61
C LYS A 231 6.37 -1.69 21.73
N ALA A 232 6.70 -2.96 21.52
CA ALA A 232 7.40 -3.78 22.51
C ALA A 232 8.84 -3.30 22.82
N SER A 233 9.51 -2.64 21.89
CA SER A 233 10.85 -2.07 22.12
C SER A 233 10.84 -0.75 22.92
N LYS A 234 9.67 -0.15 23.14
CA LYS A 234 9.48 1.12 23.86
C LYS A 234 8.90 0.95 25.27
N SER A 235 8.43 -0.25 25.61
CA SER A 235 7.94 -0.65 26.94
C SER A 235 9.06 -1.25 27.78
#